data_AF-A0A0D8I965-F1
#
_entry.id   AF-A0A0D8I965-F1
#
_cell.length_a   1.000
_cell.length_b   1.000
_cell.length_c   1.000
_cell.angle_alpha   90.00
_cell.angle_beta   90.00
_cell.angle_gamma   90.00
#
_symmetry.space_group_name_H-M   'P 1'
#
loop_
_entity.id
_entity.type
_entity.pdbx_description
1 polymer ?
#
loop_
_entity_poly.entity_id
_entity_poly.type
_entity_poly.pdbx_seq_one_letter_code
_entity_poly.pdbx_strand_id
1 'polypeptide(L)'
;MKLLCTECLNIFESDFRTKRSQYRGSSECPSTKCSGILLEVDELYLVSIKALIAKGYPVADCCSGHIWQKESHSYIRFYIDEGFNDLFIMPEGYVKQLDMHKGVTYLRISKKYHKNLKEMELQKQLFENALSVQDWAKNLKALDS
;
A
#
# COMPACT_ATOMS: atom_id res chain seq x y z
N MET A 1 -1.96 12.08 1.75
CA MET A 1 -1.14 11.02 1.12
C MET A 1 0.33 11.34 1.31
N LYS A 2 1.16 10.31 1.49
CA LYS A 2 2.62 10.43 1.63
C LYS A 2 3.30 9.72 0.47
N LEU A 3 4.54 10.11 0.17
CA LEU A 3 5.40 9.42 -0.80
C LEU A 3 6.46 8.63 -0.04
N LEU A 4 6.57 7.33 -0.28
CA LEU A 4 7.55 6.45 0.34
C LEU A 4 8.54 5.96 -0.72
N CYS A 5 9.84 6.13 -0.49
CA CYS A 5 10.84 5.52 -1.36
C CYS A 5 10.91 4.00 -1.11
N THR A 6 10.89 3.21 -2.19
CA THR A 6 10.97 1.74 -2.11
C THR A 6 12.34 1.21 -1.68
N GLU A 7 13.40 2.01 -1.81
CA GLU A 7 14.76 1.58 -1.49
C GLU A 7 15.22 2.13 -0.13
N CYS A 8 15.26 3.45 0.03
CA CYS A 8 15.77 4.07 1.26
C CYS A 8 14.71 4.25 2.36
N LEU A 9 13.44 3.92 2.08
CA LEU A 9 12.31 4.01 3.01
C LEU A 9 12.09 5.40 3.65
N ASN A 10 12.64 6.45 3.03
CA ASN A 10 12.38 7.83 3.39
C ASN A 10 10.98 8.23 2.94
N ILE A 11 10.35 9.07 3.76
CA ILE A 11 9.01 9.58 3.55
C ILE A 11 9.10 11.03 3.11
N PHE A 12 8.35 11.38 2.08
CA PHE A 12 8.24 12.72 1.54
C PHE A 12 6.76 13.14 1.53
N GLU A 13 6.52 14.43 1.70
CA GLU A 13 5.18 15.00 1.60
C GLU A 13 4.68 14.96 0.14
N SER A 14 3.37 14.80 -0.07
CA SER A 14 2.80 14.69 -1.42
C SER A 14 2.82 16.03 -2.19
N ASP A 15 2.90 17.16 -1.49
CA ASP A 15 3.16 18.49 -2.07
C ASP A 15 4.57 18.59 -2.71
N PHE A 16 5.42 17.59 -2.51
CA PHE A 16 6.64 17.42 -3.30
C PHE A 16 6.34 17.27 -4.80
N ARG A 17 5.16 16.73 -5.18
CA ARG A 17 4.72 16.66 -6.59
C ARG A 17 4.42 18.03 -7.20
N THR A 18 3.83 18.97 -6.45
CA THR A 18 3.50 20.31 -6.97
C THR A 18 4.74 21.18 -7.19
N LYS A 19 5.80 20.98 -6.39
CA LYS A 19 7.12 21.62 -6.60
C LYS A 19 7.91 21.01 -7.77
N ARG A 20 7.57 19.80 -8.23
CA ARG A 20 8.21 19.06 -9.33
C ARG A 20 7.57 19.24 -10.71
N SER A 21 6.55 20.09 -10.88
CA SER A 21 6.08 20.46 -12.24
C SER A 21 7.19 21.07 -13.13
N GLN A 22 8.34 21.41 -12.55
CA GLN A 22 9.57 21.84 -13.24
C GLN A 22 10.55 20.70 -13.59
N TYR A 23 10.39 19.50 -13.03
CA TYR A 23 11.28 18.35 -13.23
C TYR A 23 10.49 17.15 -13.76
N ARG A 24 10.44 17.04 -15.09
CA ARG A 24 10.06 15.88 -15.91
C ARG A 24 9.62 14.62 -15.13
N GLY A 25 8.35 14.55 -14.73
CA GLY A 25 7.59 13.29 -14.56
C GLY A 25 8.17 12.14 -13.72
N SER A 26 9.24 12.33 -12.93
CA SER A 26 9.93 11.19 -12.32
C SER A 26 9.35 10.84 -10.95
N SER A 27 8.85 9.61 -10.85
CA SER A 27 8.51 8.92 -9.61
C SER A 27 9.78 8.50 -8.85
N GLU A 28 10.86 9.27 -8.89
CA GLU A 28 12.18 8.89 -8.36
C GLU A 28 12.49 9.55 -7.02
N CYS A 29 13.24 8.84 -6.17
CA CYS A 29 13.72 9.35 -4.90
C CYS A 29 14.55 10.62 -5.10
N PRO A 30 14.30 11.70 -4.33
CA PRO A 30 15.10 12.92 -4.43
C PRO A 30 16.48 12.83 -3.77
N SER A 31 16.77 11.75 -3.04
CA SER A 31 18.10 11.54 -2.45
C SER A 31 19.10 11.21 -3.54
N THR A 32 20.18 11.98 -3.65
CA THR A 32 21.26 11.77 -4.64
C THR A 32 22.00 10.44 -4.48
N LYS A 33 21.80 9.75 -3.35
CA LYS A 33 22.39 8.44 -3.04
C LYS A 33 21.40 7.28 -3.21
N CYS A 34 20.22 7.53 -3.75
CA CYS A 34 19.17 6.53 -3.87
C CYS A 34 18.50 6.59 -5.24
N SER A 35 18.46 5.46 -5.93
CA SER A 35 17.80 5.34 -7.25
C SER A 35 16.40 4.72 -7.15
N GLY A 36 15.83 4.69 -5.94
CA GLY A 36 14.53 4.09 -5.69
C GLY A 36 13.37 4.88 -6.26
N ILE A 37 12.23 4.22 -6.41
CA ILE A 37 11.00 4.85 -6.84
C ILE A 37 10.16 5.29 -5.65
N LEU A 38 9.36 6.33 -5.84
CA LEU A 38 8.41 6.86 -4.88
C LEU A 38 7.04 6.22 -5.10
N LEU A 39 6.58 5.56 -4.05
CA LEU A 39 5.26 4.99 -3.94
C LEU A 39 4.32 5.97 -3.24
N GLU A 40 3.13 6.18 -3.78
CA GLU A 40 2.06 6.85 -3.04
C GLU A 40 1.45 5.90 -2.01
N VAL A 41 1.45 6.32 -0.75
CA VAL A 41 1.02 5.50 0.37
C VAL A 41 -0.03 6.25 1.19
N ASP A 42 -1.11 5.54 1.49
CA ASP A 42 -2.12 5.97 2.45
C ASP A 42 -1.50 6.07 3.85
N GLU A 43 -1.76 7.15 4.56
CA GLU A 43 -1.12 7.44 5.85
C GLU A 43 -1.44 6.38 6.90
N LEU A 44 -2.66 5.81 6.87
CA LEU A 44 -3.05 4.72 7.78
C LEU A 44 -2.23 3.45 7.54
N TYR A 45 -1.74 3.23 6.32
CA TYR A 45 -0.96 2.05 5.95
C TYR A 45 0.54 2.30 5.89
N LEU A 46 1.00 3.53 6.13
CA LEU A 46 2.39 3.92 5.94
C LEU A 46 3.39 3.01 6.67
N VAL A 47 3.11 2.70 7.93
CA VAL A 47 3.98 1.82 8.73
C VAL A 47 3.95 0.39 8.21
N SER A 48 2.77 -0.10 7.81
CA SER A 48 2.58 -1.45 7.27
C SER A 48 3.31 -1.61 5.93
N ILE A 49 3.15 -0.66 5.01
CA ILE A 49 3.81 -0.68 3.71
C ILE A 49 5.33 -0.58 3.87
N LYS A 50 5.82 0.28 4.76
CA LYS A 50 7.26 0.36 5.05
C LYS A 50 7.81 -0.97 5.57
N ALA A 51 7.08 -1.66 6.43
CA ALA A 51 7.48 -2.98 6.93
C ALA A 51 7.47 -4.05 5.83
N LEU A 52 6.48 -4.03 4.92
CA LEU A 52 6.41 -4.95 3.79
C LEU A 52 7.59 -4.74 2.82
N ILE A 53 7.86 -3.49 2.42
CA ILE A 53 8.97 -3.19 1.51
C ILE A 53 10.31 -3.58 2.14
N ALA A 54 10.52 -3.29 3.43
CA ALA A 54 11.74 -3.70 4.15
C ALA A 54 11.94 -5.23 4.21
N LYS A 55 10.88 -6.00 3.98
CA LYS A 55 10.86 -7.46 3.94
C LYS A 55 10.90 -8.04 2.53
N GLY A 56 11.13 -7.21 1.52
CA GLY A 56 11.23 -7.60 0.12
C GLY A 56 9.90 -7.67 -0.64
N TYR A 57 8.77 -7.34 -0.01
CA TYR A 57 7.48 -7.41 -0.70
C TYR A 57 7.34 -6.24 -1.71
N PRO A 58 7.06 -6.53 -2.99
CA PRO A 58 7.04 -5.54 -4.06
C PRO A 58 5.70 -4.79 -4.10
N VAL A 59 5.45 -3.94 -3.10
CA VAL A 59 4.20 -3.16 -3.01
C VAL A 59 4.09 -2.19 -4.19
N ALA A 60 2.96 -2.26 -4.89
CA ALA A 60 2.64 -1.43 -6.04
C ALA A 60 1.84 -0.18 -5.70
N ASP A 61 0.87 -0.29 -4.78
CA ASP A 61 0.12 0.80 -4.14
C ASP A 61 -0.82 0.27 -3.05
N CYS A 62 -1.49 1.18 -2.34
CA CYS A 62 -2.46 0.83 -1.32
C CYS A 62 -3.52 1.91 -1.10
N CYS A 63 -4.61 1.53 -0.44
CA CYS A 63 -5.64 2.43 0.05
C CYS A 63 -6.25 1.84 1.31
N SER A 64 -6.42 2.63 2.37
CA SER A 64 -7.09 2.13 3.58
C SER A 64 -8.61 2.07 3.45
N GLY A 65 -9.17 2.65 2.38
CA GLY A 65 -10.60 2.86 2.19
C GLY A 65 -11.00 4.30 2.49
N HIS A 66 -12.13 4.72 1.92
CA HIS A 66 -12.59 6.10 1.95
C HIS A 66 -13.96 6.20 2.63
N ILE A 67 -14.09 7.05 3.66
CA ILE A 67 -15.33 7.20 4.43
C ILE A 67 -16.52 7.69 3.59
N TRP A 68 -16.26 8.44 2.52
CA TRP A 68 -17.29 9.03 1.66
C TRP A 68 -17.76 8.09 0.54
N GLN A 69 -17.15 6.91 0.38
CA GLN A 69 -17.54 5.97 -0.65
C GLN A 69 -18.69 5.06 -0.18
N LYS A 70 -19.70 4.89 -1.04
CA LYS A 70 -20.84 3.98 -0.80
C LYS A 70 -20.40 2.53 -0.55
N GLU A 71 -19.28 2.14 -1.15
CA GLU A 71 -18.59 0.87 -0.93
C GLU A 71 -17.13 1.14 -0.61
N SER A 72 -16.85 1.47 0.65
CA SER A 72 -15.47 1.58 1.11
C SER A 72 -14.82 0.21 1.07
N HIS A 73 -13.59 0.17 0.57
CA HIS A 73 -12.79 -1.03 0.55
C HIS A 73 -11.34 -0.64 0.74
N SER A 74 -10.65 -1.38 1.59
CA SER A 74 -9.22 -1.26 1.74
C SER A 74 -8.51 -2.22 0.79
N TYR A 75 -7.32 -1.86 0.32
CA TYR A 75 -6.51 -2.75 -0.49
C TYR A 75 -5.01 -2.47 -0.37
N ILE A 76 -4.23 -3.49 -0.70
CA ILE A 76 -2.80 -3.39 -1.01
C ILE A 76 -2.59 -4.18 -2.31
N ARG A 77 -1.91 -3.57 -3.29
CA ARG A 77 -1.49 -4.27 -4.52
C ARG A 77 0.00 -4.54 -4.48
N PHE A 78 0.38 -5.68 -5.03
CA PHE A 78 1.75 -6.11 -5.19
C PHE A 78 2.01 -6.37 -6.68
N TYR A 79 3.20 -6.01 -7.15
CA TYR A 79 3.69 -6.55 -8.41
C TYR A 79 3.84 -8.07 -8.25
N ILE A 80 3.49 -8.81 -9.28
CA ILE A 80 3.69 -10.26 -9.31
C ILE A 80 4.76 -10.60 -10.34
N ASP A 81 5.71 -11.43 -9.92
CA ASP A 81 6.58 -12.22 -10.77
C ASP A 81 6.20 -13.70 -10.63
N GLU A 82 6.91 -14.56 -11.37
CA GLU A 82 6.72 -16.01 -11.28
C GLU A 82 7.08 -16.50 -9.87
N GLY A 83 6.11 -17.10 -9.16
CA GLY A 83 6.31 -17.70 -7.83
C GLY A 83 5.81 -16.88 -6.64
N PHE A 84 5.54 -15.58 -6.80
CA PHE A 84 5.03 -14.74 -5.69
C PHE A 84 3.66 -15.18 -5.16
N ASN A 85 2.87 -15.87 -5.99
CA ASN A 85 1.48 -16.18 -5.68
C ASN A 85 1.32 -17.16 -4.48
N ASP A 86 2.32 -17.98 -4.18
CA ASP A 86 2.17 -19.09 -3.22
C ASP A 86 2.74 -18.79 -1.82
N LEU A 87 3.42 -17.65 -1.64
CA LEU A 87 4.26 -17.40 -0.45
C LEU A 87 3.59 -16.60 0.67
N PHE A 88 2.31 -16.24 0.55
CA PHE A 88 1.76 -15.16 1.36
C PHE A 88 0.53 -15.55 2.22
N ILE A 89 0.69 -15.45 3.55
CA ILE A 89 -0.40 -15.57 4.52
C ILE A 89 -1.16 -14.25 4.59
N MET A 90 -2.42 -14.28 4.18
CA MET A 90 -3.31 -13.12 4.13
C MET A 90 -3.65 -12.57 5.52
N PRO A 91 -3.79 -11.25 5.69
CA PRO A 91 -4.43 -10.69 6.88
C PRO A 91 -5.88 -11.16 6.98
N GLU A 92 -6.38 -11.28 8.21
CA GLU A 92 -7.71 -11.82 8.47
C GLU A 92 -8.82 -10.99 7.80
N GLY A 93 -9.75 -11.68 7.14
CA GLY A 93 -10.88 -11.08 6.45
C GLY A 93 -10.53 -10.40 5.11
N TYR A 94 -9.29 -10.52 4.64
CA TYR A 94 -8.92 -10.08 3.29
C TYR A 94 -9.18 -11.16 2.26
N VAL A 95 -9.66 -10.72 1.11
CA VAL A 95 -9.77 -11.55 -0.09
C VAL A 95 -8.61 -11.25 -1.02
N LYS A 96 -8.13 -12.30 -1.69
CA LYS A 96 -7.07 -12.27 -2.68
C LYS A 96 -7.68 -12.31 -4.08
N GLN A 97 -7.24 -11.42 -4.96
CA GLN A 97 -7.68 -11.38 -6.36
C GLN A 97 -6.57 -10.88 -7.27
N LEU A 98 -6.57 -11.31 -8.52
CA LEU A 98 -5.74 -10.68 -9.56
C LEU A 98 -6.44 -9.42 -10.06
N ASP A 99 -5.67 -8.35 -10.21
CA ASP A 99 -6.15 -7.07 -10.70
C ASP A 99 -5.30 -6.66 -11.91
N MET A 100 -5.93 -6.25 -13.01
CA MET A 100 -5.23 -5.82 -14.22
C MET A 100 -5.42 -4.33 -14.41
N HIS A 101 -4.32 -3.58 -14.37
CA HIS A 101 -4.35 -2.13 -14.55
C HIS A 101 -3.31 -1.70 -15.58
N LYS A 102 -3.77 -1.05 -16.66
CA LYS A 102 -2.92 -0.58 -17.77
C LYS A 102 -2.02 -1.68 -18.37
N GLY A 103 -2.55 -2.91 -18.48
CA GLY A 103 -1.82 -4.05 -19.05
C GLY A 103 -0.82 -4.71 -18.09
N VAL A 104 -0.71 -4.23 -16.85
CA VAL A 104 0.09 -4.88 -15.79
C VAL A 104 -0.85 -5.66 -14.89
N THR A 105 -0.49 -6.91 -14.58
CA THR A 105 -1.23 -7.75 -13.62
C THR A 105 -0.61 -7.57 -12.23
N TYR A 106 -1.47 -7.42 -11.24
CA TYR A 106 -1.12 -7.23 -9.84
C TYR A 106 -1.80 -8.30 -9.00
N LEU A 107 -1.16 -8.66 -7.89
CA LEU A 107 -1.86 -9.32 -6.81
C LEU A 107 -2.50 -8.25 -5.93
N ARG A 108 -3.82 -8.30 -5.77
CA ARG A 108 -4.56 -7.40 -4.90
C ARG A 108 -5.10 -8.18 -3.71
N ILE A 109 -4.77 -7.71 -2.50
CA ILE A 109 -5.47 -8.10 -1.28
C ILE A 109 -6.44 -6.99 -0.92
N SER A 110 -7.66 -7.32 -0.54
CA SER A 110 -8.65 -6.30 -0.18
C SER A 110 -9.64 -6.75 0.88
N LYS A 111 -10.15 -5.80 1.66
CA LYS A 111 -11.24 -6.00 2.62
C LYS A 111 -12.37 -5.03 2.30
N LYS A 112 -13.58 -5.55 2.14
CA LYS A 112 -14.77 -4.74 1.88
C LYS A 112 -15.47 -4.43 3.20
N TYR A 113 -15.96 -3.21 3.34
CA TYR A 113 -16.78 -2.80 4.48
C TYR A 113 -18.27 -2.84 4.13
N HIS A 114 -19.12 -3.04 5.14
CA HIS A 114 -20.55 -3.13 4.93
C HIS A 114 -21.14 -1.81 4.42
N LYS A 115 -22.15 -1.93 3.55
CA LYS A 115 -22.97 -0.80 3.11
C LYS A 115 -23.78 -0.26 4.28
N ASN A 116 -23.90 1.07 4.37
CA ASN A 116 -24.74 1.80 5.34
C ASN A 116 -24.22 1.85 6.79
N LEU A 117 -22.92 1.64 7.03
CA LEU A 117 -22.35 1.99 8.33
C LEU A 117 -22.48 3.50 8.56
N LYS A 118 -22.75 3.89 9.81
CA LYS A 118 -22.63 5.29 10.23
C LYS A 118 -21.16 5.71 10.09
N GLU A 119 -20.92 6.97 9.77
CA GLU A 119 -19.57 7.51 9.50
C GLU A 119 -18.56 7.15 10.60
N MET A 120 -18.91 7.36 11.88
CA MET A 120 -18.05 6.99 13.01
C MET A 120 -17.73 5.49 13.09
N GLU A 121 -18.70 4.63 12.78
CA GLU A 121 -18.52 3.18 12.82
C GLU A 121 -17.61 2.72 11.67
N LEU A 122 -17.79 3.29 10.48
CA LEU A 122 -16.90 3.04 9.36
C LEU A 122 -15.48 3.51 9.68
N GLN A 123 -15.33 4.72 10.24
CA GLN A 123 -14.04 5.26 10.62
C GLN A 123 -13.33 4.36 11.64
N LYS A 124 -14.05 3.89 12.66
CA LYS A 124 -13.53 2.92 13.63
C LYS A 124 -13.03 1.66 12.94
N GLN A 125 -13.82 1.07 12.05
CA GLN A 125 -13.42 -0.14 11.31
C GLN A 125 -12.21 0.07 10.38
N LEU A 126 -12.06 1.27 9.80
CA LEU A 126 -10.87 1.62 9.00
C LEU A 126 -9.61 1.65 9.87
N PHE A 127 -9.69 2.26 11.06
CA PHE A 127 -8.56 2.29 12.00
C PHE A 127 -8.22 0.91 12.56
N GLU A 128 -9.21 0.14 13.01
CA GLU A 128 -9.00 -1.22 13.51
C GLU A 128 -8.39 -2.12 12.43
N ASN A 129 -8.84 -1.96 11.19
CA ASN A 129 -8.25 -2.65 10.06
C ASN A 129 -6.80 -2.20 9.79
N ALA A 130 -6.48 -0.91 9.86
CA ALA A 130 -5.11 -0.44 9.70
C ALA A 130 -4.16 -1.03 10.77
N LEU A 131 -4.62 -1.12 12.03
CA LEU A 131 -3.88 -1.77 13.11
C LEU A 131 -3.68 -3.27 12.84
N SER A 132 -4.73 -3.98 12.40
CA SER A 132 -4.65 -5.39 12.04
C SER A 132 -3.66 -5.64 10.89
N VAL A 133 -3.69 -4.80 9.86
CA VAL A 133 -2.74 -4.85 8.74
C VAL A 133 -1.32 -4.57 9.20
N GLN A 134 -1.13 -3.63 10.13
CA GLN A 134 0.18 -3.34 10.69
C GLN A 134 0.74 -4.54 11.47
N ASP A 135 -0.07 -5.19 12.30
CA ASP A 135 0.33 -6.38 13.05
C ASP A 135 0.69 -7.52 12.10
N TRP A 136 -0.18 -7.81 11.13
CA TRP A 136 0.08 -8.79 10.08
C TRP A 136 1.41 -8.51 9.34
N ALA A 137 1.62 -7.27 8.87
CA ALA A 137 2.84 -6.89 8.15
C ALA A 137 4.10 -7.03 9.03
N LYS A 138 4.01 -6.79 10.35
CA LYS A 138 5.12 -6.98 11.29
C LYS A 138 5.44 -8.45 11.54
N ASN A 139 4.44 -9.33 11.57
CA ASN A 139 4.61 -10.75 11.84
C ASN A 139 4.91 -11.59 10.59
N LEU A 140 4.75 -11.01 9.41
CA LEU A 140 5.07 -11.67 8.15
C LEU A 140 6.57 -11.94 8.01
N LYS A 141 6.95 -13.12 7.49
CA LYS A 141 8.37 -13.42 7.20
C LYS A 141 8.87 -12.57 6.04
N ALA A 142 10.17 -12.24 6.06
CA ALA A 142 10.81 -11.66 4.89
C ALA A 142 10.79 -12.66 3.72
N LEU A 143 10.73 -12.16 2.49
CA LEU A 143 10.99 -12.99 1.33
C LEU A 143 12.49 -13.32 1.33
N ASP A 144 12.81 -14.61 1.27
CA ASP A 144 14.21 -15.04 1.16
C ASP A 144 14.78 -14.47 -0.15
N SER A 145 15.84 -13.67 -0.02
CA SER A 145 16.56 -13.03 -1.12
C SER A 145 17.46 -14.00 -1.87
#